data_AF-A0A7G9Z470-F1
#
_entry.id   AF-A0A7G9Z470-F1
#
_cell.length_a   1.000
_cell.length_b   1.000
_cell.length_c   1.000
_cell.angle_alpha   90.00
_cell.angle_beta   90.00
_cell.angle_gamma   90.00
#
_symmetry.space_group_name_H-M   'P 1'
#
loop_
_entity.id
_entity.type
_entity.pdbx_description
1 polymer ?
#
loop_
_entity_poly.entity_id
_entity_poly.type
_entity_poly.pdbx_seq_one_letter_code
_entity_poly.pdbx_strand_id
1 'polypeptide(L)'
;MLLFTGISLATSNTLSASSDVKIYGFDQNPAGRDKGNEWVALYNPSNGSVDIGNGVLENAYGERETIPEGTTLYPFAYYVYTPPYQWLDNRI
;
A
#
# COMPACT_ATOMS: atom_id res chain seq x y z
N MET A 1 -11.66 41.88 28.35
CA MET A 1 -12.05 40.46 28.27
C MET A 1 -12.02 40.06 26.81
N LEU A 2 -10.98 39.35 26.38
CA LEU A 2 -10.88 38.76 25.04
C LEU A 2 -10.69 37.26 25.25
N LEU A 3 -11.71 36.50 24.86
CA LEU A 3 -11.79 35.06 24.97
C LEU A 3 -11.04 34.48 23.76
N PHE A 4 -9.85 33.93 23.96
CA PHE A 4 -9.20 33.14 22.90
C PHE A 4 -9.93 31.80 22.82
N THR A 5 -10.69 31.62 21.73
CA THR A 5 -11.32 30.36 21.36
C THR A 5 -10.24 29.31 21.12
N GLY A 6 -10.43 28.13 21.69
CA GLY A 6 -9.43 27.09 21.89
C GLY A 6 -8.51 26.80 20.71
N ILE A 7 -7.20 26.83 20.99
CA ILE A 7 -6.20 26.12 20.20
C ILE A 7 -6.39 24.64 20.51
N SER A 8 -6.94 23.87 19.58
CA SER A 8 -6.82 22.42 19.65
C SER A 8 -5.47 22.04 19.08
N LEU A 9 -4.57 21.59 19.95
CA LEU A 9 -3.38 20.88 19.52
C LEU A 9 -3.88 19.48 19.13
N ALA A 10 -4.04 19.23 17.83
CA ALA A 10 -4.32 17.89 17.36
C ALA A 10 -3.15 17.01 17.80
N THR A 11 -3.43 16.10 18.74
CA THR A 11 -2.48 15.06 19.12
C THR A 11 -2.09 14.36 17.84
N SER A 12 -0.79 14.31 17.52
CA SER A 12 -0.28 13.41 16.50
C SER A 12 -0.70 12.01 16.95
N ASN A 13 -1.78 11.53 16.37
CA ASN A 13 -2.19 10.15 16.48
C ASN A 13 -1.08 9.37 15.78
N THR A 14 -0.03 9.00 16.52
CA THR A 14 0.83 7.89 16.14
C THR A 14 -0.01 6.64 16.30
N LEU A 15 -1.02 6.50 15.44
CA LEU A 15 -1.63 5.23 15.14
C LEU A 15 -0.49 4.43 14.51
N SER A 16 0.23 3.68 15.35
CA SER A 16 0.78 2.42 14.91
C SER A 16 -0.42 1.51 14.62
N ALA A 17 -1.14 1.85 13.56
CA ALA A 17 -1.94 0.88 12.86
C ALA A 17 -0.89 0.01 12.17
N SER A 18 -0.47 -1.05 12.85
CA SER A 18 -0.32 -2.31 12.14
C SER A 18 -1.72 -2.69 11.67
N SER A 19 -2.26 -1.92 10.73
CA SER A 19 -3.44 -2.30 9.99
C SER A 19 -3.05 -3.55 9.22
N ASP A 20 -3.86 -4.59 9.37
CA ASP A 20 -3.81 -5.83 8.58
C ASP A 20 -4.00 -5.53 7.08
N VAL A 21 -3.14 -4.72 6.45
CA VAL A 21 -3.08 -4.62 5.00
C VAL A 21 -2.65 -5.99 4.51
N LYS A 22 -3.55 -6.64 3.76
CA LYS A 22 -3.34 -7.99 3.26
C LYS A 22 -2.92 -7.92 1.81
N ILE A 23 -2.06 -8.85 1.39
CA ILE A 23 -1.98 -9.20 -0.01
C ILE A 23 -3.29 -9.90 -0.35
N TYR A 24 -4.10 -9.27 -1.19
CA TYR A 24 -5.36 -9.84 -1.68
C TYR A 24 -5.12 -10.87 -2.78
N GLY A 25 -4.17 -10.58 -3.66
CA GLY A 25 -3.80 -11.45 -4.77
C GLY A 25 -2.62 -10.87 -5.53
N PHE A 26 -2.03 -11.70 -6.36
CA PHE A 26 -0.99 -11.32 -7.29
C PHE A 26 -1.02 -12.28 -8.49
N ASP A 27 -0.45 -11.85 -9.61
CA ASP A 27 -0.23 -12.69 -10.77
C ASP A 27 1.17 -12.43 -11.32
N GLN A 28 2.02 -13.44 -11.19
CA GLN A 28 3.39 -13.47 -11.70
C GLN A 28 3.48 -14.01 -13.14
N ASN A 29 2.42 -14.66 -13.62
CA ASN A 29 2.38 -15.27 -14.95
C ASN A 29 1.04 -14.98 -15.64
N PRO A 30 0.75 -13.68 -15.90
CA PRO A 30 -0.49 -13.26 -16.51
C PRO A 30 -0.59 -13.78 -17.95
N ALA A 31 -1.82 -13.92 -18.44
CA ALA A 31 -2.04 -14.31 -19.83
C ALA A 31 -1.36 -13.32 -20.80
N GLY A 32 -0.51 -13.84 -21.68
CA GLY A 32 0.23 -13.03 -22.64
C GLY A 32 1.69 -12.84 -22.23
N ARG A 33 2.14 -11.58 -22.15
CA ARG A 33 3.53 -11.23 -21.81
C ARG A 33 3.61 -10.85 -20.33
N ASP A 34 4.54 -11.40 -19.58
CA ASP A 34 4.71 -11.08 -18.15
C ASP A 34 5.03 -9.59 -17.95
N LYS A 35 6.05 -9.10 -18.66
CA LYS A 35 6.47 -7.70 -18.62
C LYS A 35 5.29 -6.74 -18.83
N GLY A 36 5.00 -5.92 -17.83
CA GLY A 36 3.96 -4.90 -17.89
C GLY A 36 2.55 -5.40 -17.55
N ASN A 37 2.37 -6.70 -17.29
CA ASN A 37 1.07 -7.28 -16.95
C ASN A 37 1.06 -8.00 -15.60
N GLU A 38 2.22 -8.21 -14.97
CA GLU A 38 2.31 -8.71 -13.60
C GLU A 38 1.71 -7.72 -12.62
N TRP A 39 1.08 -8.22 -11.57
CA TRP A 39 0.46 -7.35 -10.58
C TRP A 39 0.41 -7.95 -9.19
N VAL A 40 0.35 -7.06 -8.20
CA VAL A 40 0.00 -7.38 -6.80
C VAL A 40 -1.07 -6.41 -6.33
N ALA A 41 -2.03 -6.94 -5.57
CA ALA A 41 -3.11 -6.18 -4.95
C ALA A 41 -2.98 -6.22 -3.43
N LEU A 42 -2.94 -5.05 -2.80
CA LEU A 42 -3.10 -4.88 -1.37
C LEU A 42 -4.55 -4.54 -1.04
N TYR A 43 -5.03 -4.99 0.11
CA TYR A 43 -6.39 -4.74 0.59
C TYR A 43 -6.39 -4.32 2.06
N ASN A 44 -7.18 -3.30 2.38
CA ASN A 44 -7.43 -2.87 3.75
C ASN A 44 -8.78 -3.45 4.23
N PRO A 45 -8.80 -4.50 5.07
CA PRO A 45 -10.02 -5.09 5.59
C PRO A 45 -10.64 -4.30 6.77
N SER A 46 -9.99 -3.23 7.22
CA SER A 46 -10.42 -2.49 8.40
C SER A 46 -11.45 -1.41 8.07
N ASN A 47 -12.12 -0.91 9.11
CA ASN A 47 -13.02 0.24 9.03
C ASN A 47 -12.29 1.60 9.05
N GLY A 48 -10.95 1.61 9.13
CA GLY A 48 -10.13 2.83 9.19
C GLY A 48 -9.28 3.01 7.94
N SER A 49 -8.88 4.25 7.65
CA SER A 49 -7.88 4.51 6.62
C SER A 49 -6.48 4.13 7.11
N VAL A 50 -5.64 3.71 6.17
CA VAL A 50 -4.26 3.27 6.40
C VAL A 50 -3.34 4.03 5.48
N ASP A 51 -2.31 4.65 6.02
CA ASP A 51 -1.19 5.16 5.22
C ASP A 51 -0.26 4.00 4.85
N ILE A 52 -0.10 3.73 3.56
CA ILE A 52 0.83 2.75 3.01
C ILE A 52 1.98 3.42 2.23
N GLY A 53 2.04 4.74 2.24
CA GLY A 53 3.10 5.49 1.58
C GLY A 53 4.48 5.14 2.14
N ASN A 54 5.49 5.12 1.28
CA ASN A 54 6.85 4.65 1.58
C ASN A 54 6.93 3.16 2.00
N GLY A 55 5.81 2.41 1.97
CA GLY A 55 5.82 0.96 2.11
C GLY A 55 6.64 0.30 1.01
N VAL A 56 7.26 -0.83 1.31
CA VAL A 56 8.10 -1.59 0.35
C VAL A 56 7.40 -2.89 -0.01
N LEU A 57 7.19 -3.10 -1.30
CA LEU A 57 6.85 -4.39 -1.86
C LEU A 57 8.16 -5.09 -2.24
N GLU A 58 8.41 -6.27 -1.70
CA GLU A 58 9.60 -7.07 -1.97
C GLU A 58 9.18 -8.41 -2.57
N ASN A 59 9.75 -8.80 -3.71
CA ASN A 59 9.50 -10.11 -4.29
C ASN A 59 10.37 -11.20 -3.63
N ALA A 60 10.18 -12.46 -4.01
CA ALA A 60 10.94 -13.59 -3.44
C ALA A 60 12.46 -13.53 -3.68
N TYR A 61 12.93 -12.66 -4.58
CA TYR A 61 14.34 -12.48 -4.94
C TYR A 61 14.98 -11.22 -4.33
N GLY A 62 14.25 -10.49 -3.49
CA GLY A 62 14.73 -9.27 -2.84
C GLY A 62 14.67 -8.02 -3.73
N GLU A 63 14.00 -8.08 -4.88
CA GLU A 63 13.75 -6.90 -5.71
C GLU A 63 12.60 -6.09 -5.12
N ARG A 64 12.81 -4.78 -5.00
CA ARG A 64 11.99 -3.88 -4.17
C ARG A 64 11.34 -2.77 -4.97
N GLU A 65 10.11 -2.49 -4.61
CA GLU A 65 9.28 -1.42 -5.15
C GLU A 65 8.73 -0.58 -3.99
N THR A 66 8.92 0.73 -4.07
CA THR A 66 8.45 1.65 -3.03
C THR A 66 7.11 2.24 -3.43
N ILE A 67 6.12 2.10 -2.57
CA ILE A 67 4.80 2.70 -2.72
C ILE A 67 4.96 4.22 -2.58
N PRO A 68 4.39 5.04 -3.49
CA PRO A 68 4.52 6.49 -3.44
C PRO A 68 4.14 7.08 -2.09
N GLU A 69 4.91 8.07 -1.62
CA GLU A 69 4.60 8.82 -0.41
C GLU A 69 3.17 9.39 -0.45
N GLY A 70 2.49 9.38 0.69
CA GLY A 70 1.11 9.88 0.82
C GLY A 70 0.03 8.95 0.28
N THR A 71 0.38 7.74 -0.14
CA THR A 71 -0.61 6.75 -0.58
C THR A 71 -1.44 6.25 0.62
N THR A 72 -2.74 6.56 0.63
CA THR A 72 -3.67 6.11 1.66
C THR A 72 -4.64 5.05 1.11
N LEU A 73 -4.73 3.89 1.75
CA LEU A 73 -5.85 2.97 1.58
C LEU A 73 -7.01 3.36 2.49
N TYR A 74 -8.13 3.73 1.90
CA TYR A 74 -9.40 3.90 2.61
C TYR A 74 -9.96 2.55 3.12
N PRO A 75 -10.95 2.58 4.04
CA PRO A 75 -11.63 1.37 4.49
C PRO A 75 -12.12 0.52 3.31
N PHE A 76 -11.83 -0.79 3.35
CA PHE A 76 -12.24 -1.76 2.32
C PHE A 76 -11.72 -1.45 0.90
N ALA A 77 -10.73 -0.58 0.75
CA ALA A 77 -10.15 -0.23 -0.53
C ALA A 77 -9.04 -1.21 -0.96
N TYR A 78 -8.72 -1.17 -2.24
CA TYR A 78 -7.62 -1.91 -2.86
C TYR A 78 -6.58 -0.95 -3.42
N TYR A 79 -5.31 -1.37 -3.38
CA TYR A 79 -4.22 -0.77 -4.13
C TYR A 79 -3.61 -1.82 -5.03
N VAL A 80 -3.60 -1.58 -6.34
CA VAL A 80 -3.03 -2.49 -7.33
C VAL A 80 -1.77 -1.86 -7.90
N TYR A 81 -0.69 -2.62 -7.88
CA TYR A 81 0.59 -2.22 -8.48
C TYR A 81 0.92 -3.14 -9.67
N THR A 82 1.18 -2.52 -10.82
CA THR A 82 1.58 -3.17 -12.07
C THR A 82 2.77 -2.41 -12.64
N PRO A 83 4.01 -2.90 -12.46
CA PRO A 83 5.18 -2.24 -13.01
C PRO A 83 5.25 -2.42 -14.55
N PRO A 84 5.85 -1.49 -15.30
CA PRO A 84 6.00 -1.59 -16.77
C PRO A 84 7.13 -2.56 -17.20
N TYR A 85 7.77 -3.22 -16.24
CA TYR A 85 8.83 -4.21 -16.41
C TYR A 85 8.40 -5.57 -15.83
N GLN A 86 9.27 -6.57 -15.94
CA GLN A 86 9.09 -7.86 -15.29
C GLN A 86 9.72 -7.76 -13.90
N TRP A 87 8.92 -8.02 -12.87
CA TRP A 87 9.25 -7.88 -11.45
C TRP A 87 8.81 -9.10 -10.63
N LEU A 88 7.64 -9.68 -10.88
CA LEU A 88 7.21 -10.90 -10.20
C LEU A 88 7.72 -12.11 -10.99
N ASP A 89 8.96 -12.52 -10.72
CA ASP A 89 9.62 -13.54 -11.55
C ASP A 89 9.07 -14.96 -11.34
N ASN A 90 8.92 -15.71 -12.43
CA ASN A 90 8.43 -17.08 -12.51
C ASN A 90 9.50 -18.15 -12.24
N ARG A 91 10.65 -17.75 -11.69
CA ARG A 91 11.71 -18.67 -11.29
C ARG A 91 11.22 -19.51 -10.08
N ILE A 92 11.65 -20.77 -10.00
CA ILE A 92 11.38 -21.69 -8.88
C ILE A 92 12.72 -22.15 -8.33
#